data_AF-A0A1H3DQT2-F1
#
_entry.id   AF-A0A1H3DQT2-F1
#
_cell.length_a   1.000
_cell.length_b   1.000
_cell.length_c   1.000
_cell.angle_alpha   90.00
_cell.angle_beta   90.00
_cell.angle_gamma   90.00
#
_symmetry.space_group_name_H-M   'P 1'
#
loop_
_entity.id
_entity.type
_entity.pdbx_description
1 polymer ?
#
loop_
_entity_poly.entity_id
_entity_poly.type
_entity_poly.pdbx_seq_one_letter_code
_entity_poly.pdbx_strand_id
1 'polypeptide(L)'
;MMRFVALLLALGLLMTSCNRTPAPIDPASAQAVKVQLNILRDTVAARWGEMQQSDNAKQRDTKELLRELSGLPGADRAALARLQYANDRLPARRYSEQSMADSGLIDAYDTAQDSLLQAVYALVPLPTSPDAEATPALVLTGQIQEADAELVGFRTRYDQAAMRFNSYLQLHRAEMEQLGREYTKLQPLPLFTLQN
;
A
#
# COMPACT_ATOMS: atom_id res chain seq x y z
N MET A 1 43.39 54.83 -1.67
CA MET A 1 43.05 54.12 -0.42
C MET A 1 41.57 54.18 -0.01
N MET A 2 40.71 55.04 -0.58
CA MET A 2 39.29 55.15 -0.20
C MET A 2 38.30 54.18 -0.89
N ARG A 3 38.76 53.35 -1.85
CA ARG A 3 37.88 52.42 -2.60
C ARG A 3 37.82 51.00 -2.03
N PHE A 4 38.77 50.63 -1.17
CA PHE A 4 38.81 49.29 -0.55
C PHE A 4 38.02 49.20 0.77
N VAL A 5 37.74 50.34 1.41
CA VAL A 5 36.94 50.37 2.66
C VAL A 5 35.44 50.18 2.37
N ALA A 6 34.96 50.63 1.21
CA ALA A 6 33.56 50.48 0.82
C ALA A 6 33.17 49.03 0.48
N LEU A 7 34.12 48.20 0.02
CA LEU A 7 33.86 46.79 -0.32
C LEU A 7 33.82 45.88 0.94
N LEU A 8 34.50 46.29 2.02
CA LEU A 8 34.51 45.54 3.29
C LEU A 8 33.28 45.84 4.17
N LEU A 9 32.60 46.97 3.99
CA LEU A 9 31.34 47.26 4.69
C LEU A 9 30.10 46.62 4.02
N ALA A 10 30.17 46.26 2.74
CA ALA A 10 29.07 45.61 2.03
C ALA A 10 28.99 44.10 2.27
N LEU A 11 30.08 43.47 2.75
CA LEU A 11 30.14 42.02 2.97
C LEU A 11 29.69 41.59 4.40
N GLY A 12 29.48 42.54 5.31
CA GLY A 12 29.02 42.27 6.68
C GLY A 12 27.50 42.07 6.84
N LEU A 13 26.70 42.42 5.82
CA LEU A 13 25.23 42.39 5.90
C LEU A 13 24.58 41.10 5.36
N LEU A 14 25.36 40.12 4.91
CA LEU A 14 24.84 38.85 4.38
C LEU A 14 24.95 37.68 5.37
N MET A 15 25.44 37.93 6.59
CA MET A 15 25.57 36.90 7.65
C MET A 15 24.46 36.97 8.70
N THR A 16 23.31 37.61 8.43
CA THR A 16 22.08 37.36 9.19
C THR A 16 21.40 36.10 8.66
N SER A 17 22.12 34.98 8.74
CA SER A 17 21.50 33.66 8.67
C SER A 17 20.45 33.60 9.77
N CYS A 18 19.19 33.54 9.36
CA CYS A 18 18.05 33.45 10.25
C CYS A 18 18.17 32.19 11.12
N ASN A 19 18.71 32.35 12.33
CA ASN A 19 18.42 31.48 13.47
C ASN A 19 16.97 31.72 13.90
N ARG A 20 16.01 31.40 13.01
CA ARG A 20 14.60 31.29 13.40
C ARG A 20 14.44 29.90 13.99
N THR A 21 14.73 29.79 15.29
CA THR A 21 14.18 28.70 16.08
C THR A 21 12.67 28.74 15.89
N PRO A 22 12.04 27.69 15.32
CA PRO A 22 10.60 27.67 15.14
C PRO A 22 9.94 27.90 16.50
N ALA A 23 8.94 28.79 16.54
CA ALA A 23 8.18 29.01 17.77
C ALA A 23 7.60 27.65 18.22
N PRO A 24 7.62 27.35 19.54
CA PRO A 24 6.98 26.15 20.05
C PRO A 24 5.54 26.10 19.58
N ILE A 25 5.18 25.03 18.87
CA ILE A 25 3.78 24.81 18.49
C ILE A 25 3.05 24.37 19.75
N ASP A 26 2.01 25.10 20.13
CA ASP A 26 1.08 24.64 21.17
C ASP A 26 0.50 23.30 20.70
N PRO A 27 0.68 22.20 21.46
CA PRO A 27 0.19 20.89 21.08
C PRO A 27 -1.33 20.81 20.90
N ALA A 28 -2.09 21.80 21.40
CA ALA A 28 -3.53 21.94 21.19
C ALA A 28 -3.90 22.89 20.03
N SER A 29 -2.93 23.46 19.31
CA SER A 29 -3.20 24.38 18.21
C SER A 29 -3.66 23.67 16.94
N ALA A 30 -4.44 24.36 16.10
CA ALA A 30 -4.82 23.88 14.77
C ALA A 30 -3.60 23.45 13.92
N GLN A 31 -2.46 24.12 14.09
CA GLN A 31 -1.24 23.76 13.38
C GLN A 31 -0.64 22.43 13.87
N ALA A 32 -0.67 22.14 15.18
CA ALA A 32 -0.27 20.83 15.70
C ALA A 32 -1.19 19.73 15.14
N VAL A 33 -2.50 19.98 15.15
CA VAL A 33 -3.50 19.05 14.63
C VAL A 33 -3.25 18.77 13.14
N LYS A 34 -2.96 19.80 12.34
CA LYS A 34 -2.60 19.63 10.92
C LYS A 34 -1.40 18.71 10.72
N VAL A 35 -0.33 18.90 11.50
CA VAL A 35 0.88 18.08 11.40
C VAL A 35 0.57 16.63 11.73
N GLN A 36 -0.12 16.38 12.84
CA GLN A 36 -0.49 15.04 13.26
C GLN A 36 -1.43 14.35 12.27
N LEU A 37 -2.41 15.08 11.72
CA LEU A 37 -3.31 14.56 10.72
C LEU A 37 -2.58 14.14 9.44
N ASN A 38 -1.62 14.93 8.98
CA ASN A 38 -0.80 14.57 7.82
C ASN A 38 0.00 13.30 8.08
N ILE A 39 0.61 13.17 9.26
CA ILE A 39 1.33 11.94 9.67
C ILE A 39 0.40 10.72 9.64
N LEU A 40 -0.81 10.85 10.17
CA LEU A 40 -1.80 9.77 10.17
C LEU A 40 -2.22 9.40 8.74
N ARG A 41 -2.49 10.38 7.88
CA ARG A 41 -2.82 10.15 6.47
C ARG A 41 -1.69 9.45 5.72
N ASP A 42 -0.46 9.92 5.89
CA ASP A 42 0.71 9.32 5.24
C ASP A 42 0.95 7.89 5.75
N THR A 43 0.65 7.63 7.03
CA THR A 43 0.69 6.27 7.60
C THR A 43 -0.35 5.36 6.95
N VAL A 44 -1.59 5.81 6.77
CA VAL A 44 -2.63 5.02 6.10
C VAL A 44 -2.23 4.71 4.66
N ALA A 45 -1.78 5.73 3.91
CA ALA A 45 -1.31 5.58 2.53
C ALA A 45 -0.14 4.59 2.43
N ALA A 46 0.79 4.59 3.38
CA ALA A 46 1.87 3.62 3.44
C ALA A 46 1.36 2.18 3.64
N ARG A 47 0.41 1.96 4.58
CA ARG A 47 -0.16 0.61 4.82
C ARG A 47 -0.96 0.09 3.64
N TRP A 48 -1.74 0.96 3.02
CA TRP A 48 -2.42 0.64 1.76
C TRP A 48 -1.41 0.28 0.66
N GLY A 49 -0.36 1.09 0.50
CA GLY A 49 0.69 0.87 -0.50
C GLY A 49 1.45 -0.44 -0.32
N GLU A 50 1.80 -0.80 0.92
CA GLU A 50 2.42 -2.09 1.26
C GLU A 50 1.54 -3.28 0.82
N MET A 51 0.24 -3.23 1.11
CA MET A 51 -0.71 -4.25 0.68
C MET A 51 -0.79 -4.37 -0.84
N GLN A 52 -0.93 -3.23 -1.54
CA GLN A 52 -0.99 -3.21 -3.00
C GLN A 52 0.29 -3.71 -3.64
N GLN A 53 1.45 -3.42 -3.03
CA GLN A 53 2.74 -3.91 -3.50
C GLN A 53 2.85 -5.43 -3.37
N SER A 54 2.47 -5.99 -2.22
CA SER A 54 2.44 -7.43 -2.02
C SER A 54 1.52 -8.12 -3.03
N ASP A 55 0.31 -7.59 -3.25
CA ASP A 55 -0.62 -8.17 -4.20
C ASP A 55 -0.15 -8.06 -5.66
N ASN A 56 0.52 -6.97 -6.03
CA ASN A 56 1.17 -6.84 -7.34
C ASN A 56 2.32 -7.83 -7.52
N ALA A 57 3.09 -8.11 -6.45
CA ALA A 57 4.13 -9.14 -6.48
C ALA A 57 3.51 -10.52 -6.68
N LYS A 58 2.47 -10.87 -5.91
CA LYS A 58 1.72 -12.12 -6.02
C LYS A 58 1.21 -12.35 -7.45
N GLN A 59 0.66 -11.32 -8.09
CA GLN A 59 0.18 -11.40 -9.48
C GLN A 59 1.31 -11.62 -10.50
N ARG A 60 2.45 -10.92 -10.33
CA ARG A 60 3.63 -11.09 -11.19
C ARG A 60 4.21 -12.50 -11.06
N ASP A 61 4.34 -12.99 -9.83
CA ASP A 61 4.91 -14.30 -9.56
C ASP A 61 3.96 -15.40 -10.07
N THR A 62 2.64 -15.19 -9.97
CA THR A 62 1.63 -16.06 -10.62
C THR A 62 1.78 -16.10 -12.14
N LYS A 63 2.05 -14.95 -12.78
CA LYS A 63 2.30 -14.87 -14.23
C LYS A 63 3.58 -15.59 -14.63
N GLU A 64 4.60 -15.53 -13.80
CA GLU A 64 5.85 -16.26 -14.02
C GLU A 64 5.64 -17.76 -13.84
N LEU A 65 4.93 -18.18 -12.80
CA LEU A 65 4.58 -19.59 -12.57
C LEU A 65 3.81 -20.18 -13.76
N LEU A 66 2.80 -19.47 -14.29
CA LEU A 66 2.06 -19.90 -15.48
C LEU A 66 2.95 -20.07 -16.72
N ARG A 67 4.01 -19.26 -16.85
CA ARG A 67 5.00 -19.38 -17.93
C ARG A 67 5.87 -20.62 -17.76
N GLU A 68 6.36 -20.87 -16.55
CA GLU A 68 7.13 -22.07 -16.21
C GLU A 68 6.30 -23.33 -16.50
N LEU A 69 5.04 -23.36 -16.04
CA LEU A 69 4.11 -24.47 -16.28
C LEU A 69 3.83 -24.69 -17.78
N SER A 70 3.81 -23.62 -18.58
CA SER A 70 3.62 -23.72 -20.04
C SER A 70 4.82 -24.34 -20.76
N GLY A 71 6.01 -24.30 -20.14
CA GLY A 71 7.23 -24.91 -20.64
C GLY A 71 7.33 -26.42 -20.38
N LEU A 72 6.46 -26.97 -19.51
CA LEU A 72 6.52 -28.38 -19.14
C LEU A 72 6.04 -29.31 -20.27
N PRO A 73 6.65 -30.50 -20.42
CA PRO A 73 6.14 -31.53 -21.31
C PRO A 73 4.71 -31.93 -20.95
N GLY A 74 3.82 -32.00 -21.95
CA GLY A 74 2.43 -32.40 -21.74
C GLY A 74 1.52 -31.32 -21.13
N ALA A 75 1.99 -30.07 -20.98
CA ALA A 75 1.20 -28.98 -20.45
C ALA A 75 -0.09 -28.71 -21.26
N ASP A 76 -1.22 -28.57 -20.56
CA ASP A 76 -2.47 -28.09 -21.17
C ASP A 76 -2.37 -26.57 -21.42
N ARG A 77 -1.88 -26.22 -22.62
CA ARG A 77 -1.71 -24.83 -23.05
C ARG A 77 -3.03 -24.05 -23.09
N ALA A 78 -4.16 -24.71 -23.33
CA ALA A 78 -5.46 -24.04 -23.38
C ALA A 78 -5.92 -23.67 -21.96
N ALA A 79 -5.72 -24.57 -20.98
CA ALA A 79 -5.96 -24.25 -19.58
C ALA A 79 -5.06 -23.12 -19.08
N LEU A 80 -3.76 -23.19 -19.36
CA LEU A 80 -2.79 -22.18 -18.94
C LEU A 80 -3.09 -20.80 -19.56
N ALA A 81 -3.50 -20.75 -20.83
CA ALA A 81 -3.91 -19.49 -21.47
C ALA A 81 -5.16 -18.87 -20.80
N ARG A 82 -6.14 -19.69 -20.38
CA ARG A 82 -7.32 -19.21 -19.64
C ARG A 82 -6.94 -18.67 -18.26
N LEU A 83 -6.05 -19.35 -17.54
CA LEU A 83 -5.56 -18.90 -16.24
C LEU A 83 -4.72 -17.62 -16.35
N GLN A 84 -3.89 -17.51 -17.39
CA GLN A 84 -3.15 -16.29 -17.69
C GLN A 84 -4.08 -15.11 -17.95
N TYR A 85 -5.12 -15.32 -18.77
CA TYR A 85 -6.14 -14.29 -19.00
C TYR A 85 -6.85 -13.87 -17.71
N ALA A 86 -7.21 -14.82 -16.84
CA ALA A 86 -7.79 -14.51 -15.54
C ALA A 86 -6.84 -13.68 -14.66
N ASN A 87 -5.56 -14.04 -14.59
CA ASN A 87 -4.54 -13.31 -13.84
C ASN A 87 -4.34 -11.87 -14.35
N ASP A 88 -4.31 -11.68 -15.67
CA ASP A 88 -4.14 -10.34 -16.27
C ASP A 88 -5.37 -9.43 -16.05
N ARG A 89 -6.53 -10.01 -15.70
CA ARG A 89 -7.78 -9.27 -15.43
C ARG A 89 -7.95 -8.89 -13.97
N LEU A 90 -7.17 -9.45 -13.03
CA LEU A 90 -7.30 -9.16 -11.59
C LEU A 90 -7.16 -7.65 -11.26
N PRO A 91 -6.17 -6.90 -11.78
CA PRO A 91 -6.01 -5.49 -11.43
C PRO A 91 -7.23 -4.63 -11.75
N ALA A 92 -7.94 -4.95 -12.83
CA ALA A 92 -9.14 -4.23 -13.23
C ALA A 92 -10.36 -4.53 -12.34
N ARG A 93 -10.31 -5.61 -11.54
CA ARG A 93 -11.35 -5.98 -10.57
C ARG A 93 -11.03 -5.50 -9.15
N ARG A 94 -9.78 -5.15 -8.87
CA ARG A 94 -9.33 -4.78 -7.54
C ARG A 94 -10.02 -3.50 -7.08
N TYR A 95 -10.52 -3.52 -5.85
CA TYR A 95 -11.07 -2.36 -5.18
C TYR A 95 -9.98 -1.31 -4.87
N SER A 96 -10.39 -0.06 -4.66
CA SER A 96 -9.55 1.02 -4.17
C SER A 96 -9.75 1.27 -2.67
N GLU A 97 -8.92 2.12 -2.07
CA GLU A 97 -9.07 2.56 -0.67
C GLU A 97 -10.44 3.18 -0.41
N GLN A 98 -11.05 3.82 -1.42
CA GLN A 98 -12.40 4.38 -1.27
C GLN A 98 -13.48 3.35 -1.61
N SER A 99 -13.30 2.53 -2.64
CA SER A 99 -14.35 1.59 -3.07
C SER A 99 -14.46 0.37 -2.16
N MET A 100 -13.46 0.07 -1.33
CA MET A 100 -13.55 -1.00 -0.32
C MET A 100 -14.64 -0.75 0.74
N ALA A 101 -15.26 0.44 0.76
CA ALA A 101 -16.48 0.67 1.52
C ALA A 101 -17.62 -0.27 1.10
N ASP A 102 -17.61 -0.77 -0.14
CA ASP A 102 -18.45 -1.86 -0.59
C ASP A 102 -17.72 -3.19 -0.37
N SER A 103 -18.09 -3.91 0.68
CA SER A 103 -17.49 -5.21 1.02
C SER A 103 -17.67 -6.25 -0.09
N GLY A 104 -18.72 -6.13 -0.92
CA GLY A 104 -18.93 -7.02 -2.06
C GLY A 104 -17.81 -6.95 -3.11
N LEU A 105 -17.14 -5.79 -3.23
CA LEU A 105 -15.97 -5.66 -4.11
C LEU A 105 -14.73 -6.38 -3.55
N ILE A 106 -14.61 -6.44 -2.21
CA ILE A 106 -13.54 -7.19 -1.54
C ILE A 106 -13.77 -8.68 -1.77
N ASP A 107 -14.96 -9.17 -1.45
CA ASP A 107 -15.32 -10.59 -1.60
C ASP A 107 -15.18 -11.08 -3.04
N ALA A 108 -15.62 -10.27 -4.01
CA ALA A 108 -15.51 -10.60 -5.43
C ALA A 108 -14.06 -10.65 -5.91
N TYR A 109 -13.19 -9.78 -5.39
CA TYR A 109 -11.77 -9.78 -5.72
C TYR A 109 -11.07 -11.00 -5.11
N ASP A 110 -11.25 -11.23 -3.81
CA ASP A 110 -10.64 -12.34 -3.07
C ASP A 110 -11.06 -13.68 -3.67
N THR A 111 -12.36 -13.87 -3.92
CA THR A 111 -12.87 -15.11 -4.55
C THR A 111 -12.23 -15.35 -5.92
N ALA A 112 -12.05 -14.30 -6.73
CA ALA A 112 -11.43 -14.43 -8.04
C ALA A 112 -9.95 -14.81 -7.95
N GLN A 113 -9.24 -14.28 -6.96
CA GLN A 113 -7.85 -14.60 -6.70
C GLN A 113 -7.68 -16.03 -6.16
N ASP A 114 -8.47 -16.43 -5.17
CA ASP A 114 -8.44 -17.78 -4.59
C ASP A 114 -8.75 -18.83 -5.64
N SER A 115 -9.78 -18.60 -6.45
CA SER A 115 -10.16 -19.51 -7.54
C SER A 115 -9.05 -19.67 -8.57
N LEU A 116 -8.36 -18.57 -8.90
CA LEU A 116 -7.22 -18.60 -9.80
C LEU A 116 -6.06 -19.40 -9.19
N LEU A 117 -5.65 -19.07 -7.97
CA LEU A 117 -4.51 -19.70 -7.30
C LEU A 117 -4.73 -21.19 -7.09
N GLN A 118 -5.93 -21.60 -6.65
CA GLN A 118 -6.30 -23.01 -6.53
C GLN A 118 -6.15 -23.76 -7.86
N ALA A 119 -6.62 -23.16 -8.96
CA ALA A 119 -6.51 -23.77 -10.28
C ALA A 119 -5.06 -23.83 -10.79
N VAL A 120 -4.24 -22.82 -10.48
CA VAL A 120 -2.81 -22.81 -10.84
C VAL A 120 -2.05 -23.88 -10.05
N TYR A 121 -2.26 -23.97 -8.74
CA TYR A 121 -1.57 -24.94 -7.88
C TYR A 121 -1.91 -26.38 -8.26
N ALA A 122 -3.12 -26.65 -8.75
CA ALA A 122 -3.49 -27.96 -9.26
C ALA A 122 -2.67 -28.42 -10.48
N LEU A 123 -2.00 -27.49 -11.17
CA LEU A 123 -1.14 -27.78 -12.33
C LEU A 123 0.35 -27.90 -11.95
N VAL A 124 0.73 -27.56 -10.72
CA VAL A 124 2.12 -27.62 -10.28
C VAL A 124 2.51 -29.09 -10.02
N PRO A 125 3.57 -29.61 -10.69
CA PRO A 125 4.03 -30.97 -10.45
C PRO A 125 4.55 -31.14 -9.02
N LEU A 126 4.15 -32.22 -8.37
CA LEU A 126 4.66 -32.57 -7.05
C LEU A 126 6.07 -33.18 -7.15
N PRO A 127 6.97 -32.89 -6.18
CA PRO A 127 8.26 -33.56 -6.13
C PRO A 127 8.09 -35.07 -5.99
N THR A 128 8.89 -35.84 -6.74
CA THR A 128 8.86 -37.31 -6.70
C THR A 128 9.70 -37.91 -5.57
N SER A 129 10.46 -37.08 -4.85
CA SER A 129 11.29 -37.46 -3.69
C SER A 129 11.38 -36.28 -2.70
N PRO A 130 11.47 -36.53 -1.38
CA PRO A 130 11.65 -35.48 -0.36
C PRO A 130 12.93 -34.65 -0.54
N ASP A 131 13.97 -35.25 -1.11
CA ASP A 131 15.28 -34.62 -1.29
C ASP A 131 15.44 -33.94 -2.67
N ALA A 132 14.37 -33.87 -3.46
CA ALA A 132 14.40 -33.22 -4.75
C ALA A 132 14.63 -31.72 -4.59
N GLU A 133 15.55 -31.16 -5.38
CA GLU A 133 15.76 -29.71 -5.41
C GLU A 133 14.47 -28.99 -5.84
N ALA A 134 14.22 -27.83 -5.22
CA ALA A 134 13.06 -27.02 -5.54
C ALA A 134 13.16 -26.51 -6.99
N THR A 135 12.17 -26.89 -7.81
CA THR A 135 12.04 -26.35 -9.16
C THR A 135 11.64 -24.86 -9.10
N PRO A 136 11.89 -24.08 -10.17
CA PRO A 136 11.42 -22.69 -10.24
C PRO A 136 9.91 -22.56 -9.95
N ALA A 137 9.10 -23.52 -10.43
CA ALA A 137 7.67 -23.56 -10.17
C ALA A 137 7.34 -23.73 -8.68
N LEU A 138 8.09 -24.55 -7.94
CA LEU A 138 7.91 -24.72 -6.50
C LEU A 138 8.35 -23.49 -5.71
N VAL A 139 9.45 -22.84 -6.12
CA VAL A 139 9.90 -21.58 -5.50
C VAL A 139 8.85 -20.48 -5.65
N LEU A 140 8.33 -20.29 -6.86
CA LEU A 140 7.26 -19.32 -7.14
C LEU A 140 5.99 -19.65 -6.38
N THR A 141 5.63 -20.94 -6.29
CA THR A 141 4.47 -21.38 -5.49
C THR A 141 4.61 -20.96 -4.03
N GLY A 142 5.79 -21.18 -3.43
CA GLY A 142 6.06 -20.77 -2.05
C GLY A 142 5.97 -19.26 -1.85
N GLN A 143 6.53 -18.46 -2.76
CA GLN A 143 6.46 -17.00 -2.71
C GLN A 143 5.02 -16.47 -2.79
N ILE A 144 4.21 -17.05 -3.69
CA ILE A 144 2.80 -16.67 -3.84
C ILE A 144 2.02 -17.03 -2.56
N GLN A 145 2.26 -18.22 -1.98
CA GLN A 145 1.63 -18.66 -0.74
C GLN A 145 2.01 -17.77 0.46
N GLU A 146 3.27 -17.38 0.56
CA GLU A 146 3.73 -16.46 1.61
C GLU A 146 3.04 -15.10 1.49
N ALA A 147 3.03 -14.51 0.28
CA ALA A 147 2.34 -13.25 0.04
C ALA A 147 0.82 -13.33 0.32
N ASP A 148 0.20 -14.47 0.04
CA ASP A 148 -1.21 -14.72 0.35
C ASP A 148 -1.49 -14.79 1.85
N ALA A 149 -0.64 -15.49 2.60
CA ALA A 149 -0.74 -15.60 4.05
C ALA A 149 -0.57 -14.26 4.77
N GLU A 150 0.20 -13.32 4.19
CA GLU A 150 0.40 -11.99 4.75
C GLU A 150 -0.81 -11.05 4.57
N LEU A 151 -1.75 -11.35 3.67
CA LEU A 151 -2.86 -10.45 3.30
C LEU A 151 -3.66 -9.96 4.51
N VAL A 152 -4.03 -10.87 5.42
CA VAL A 152 -4.77 -10.54 6.65
C VAL A 152 -3.97 -9.60 7.55
N GLY A 153 -2.65 -9.78 7.60
CA GLY A 153 -1.74 -8.91 8.33
C GLY A 153 -1.70 -7.49 7.74
N PHE A 154 -1.63 -7.36 6.42
CA PHE A 154 -1.71 -6.05 5.75
C PHE A 154 -3.05 -5.35 6.03
N ARG A 155 -4.18 -6.05 5.88
CA ARG A 155 -5.52 -5.52 6.15
C ARG A 155 -5.66 -5.03 7.58
N THR A 156 -5.17 -5.81 8.54
CA THR A 156 -5.17 -5.44 9.97
C THR A 156 -4.38 -4.16 10.23
N ARG A 157 -3.18 -4.03 9.64
CA ARG A 157 -2.35 -2.82 9.81
C ARG A 157 -2.97 -1.59 9.15
N TYR A 158 -3.61 -1.76 7.99
CA TYR A 158 -4.39 -0.70 7.35
C TYR A 158 -5.54 -0.26 8.25
N ASP A 159 -6.37 -1.20 8.74
CA ASP A 159 -7.52 -0.88 9.61
C ASP A 159 -7.08 -0.14 10.86
N GLN A 160 -6.01 -0.59 11.52
CA GLN A 160 -5.46 0.10 12.69
C GLN A 160 -5.03 1.55 12.38
N ALA A 161 -4.42 1.80 11.22
CA ALA A 161 -4.04 3.15 10.81
C ALA A 161 -5.27 4.00 10.46
N ALA A 162 -6.21 3.45 9.70
CA ALA A 162 -7.43 4.12 9.28
C ALA A 162 -8.32 4.47 10.47
N MET A 163 -8.46 3.57 11.44
CA MET A 163 -9.18 3.84 12.70
C MET A 163 -8.56 5.01 13.48
N ARG A 164 -7.22 5.07 13.57
CA ARG A 164 -6.54 6.20 14.24
C ARG A 164 -6.79 7.51 13.50
N PHE A 165 -6.70 7.50 12.17
CA PHE A 165 -7.02 8.66 11.34
C PHE A 165 -8.48 9.12 11.51
N ASN A 166 -9.43 8.19 11.43
CA ASN A 166 -10.86 8.45 11.55
C ASN A 166 -11.22 9.02 12.93
N SER A 167 -10.70 8.41 14.01
CA SER A 167 -10.88 8.92 15.38
C SER A 167 -10.29 10.31 15.54
N TYR A 168 -9.13 10.59 14.92
CA TYR A 168 -8.48 11.90 14.99
C TYR A 168 -9.29 12.98 14.25
N LEU A 169 -9.84 12.66 13.07
CA LEU A 169 -10.77 13.54 12.35
C LEU A 169 -12.00 13.91 13.18
N GLN A 170 -12.57 12.92 13.89
CA GLN A 170 -13.75 13.15 14.71
C GLN A 170 -13.43 14.02 15.94
N LEU A 171 -12.31 13.75 16.60
CA LEU A 171 -11.92 14.44 17.84
C LEU A 171 -11.59 15.92 17.60
N HIS A 172 -10.92 16.24 16.49
CA HIS A 172 -10.39 17.59 16.22
C HIS A 172 -11.17 18.37 15.17
N ARG A 173 -12.49 18.15 15.08
CA ARG A 173 -13.33 18.79 14.05
C ARG A 173 -13.29 20.32 14.12
N ALA A 174 -13.29 20.89 15.33
CA ALA A 174 -13.25 22.35 15.51
C ALA A 174 -11.94 22.97 15.02
N GLU A 175 -10.82 22.27 15.22
CA GLU A 175 -9.51 22.69 14.73
C GLU A 175 -9.41 22.51 13.20
N MET A 176 -10.05 21.47 12.63
CA MET A 176 -10.15 21.31 11.18
C MET A 176 -10.89 22.47 10.51
N GLU A 177 -11.94 23.02 11.15
CA GLU A 177 -12.65 24.19 10.64
C GLU A 177 -11.74 25.42 10.53
N GLN A 178 -10.81 25.59 11.48
CA GLN A 178 -9.83 26.68 11.47
C GLN A 178 -8.76 26.50 10.38
N LEU A 179 -8.47 25.26 9.98
CA LEU A 179 -7.51 24.94 8.92
C LEU A 179 -8.07 25.15 7.49
N GLY A 180 -9.38 25.35 7.38
CA GLY A 180 -10.07 25.70 6.14
C GLY A 180 -10.70 24.52 5.40
N ARG A 181 -11.34 24.85 4.27
CA ARG A 181 -12.28 23.96 3.56
C ARG A 181 -11.71 22.59 3.17
N GLU A 182 -10.43 22.51 2.81
CA GLU A 182 -9.79 21.26 2.42
C GLU A 182 -9.76 20.23 3.56
N TYR A 183 -9.61 20.69 4.80
CA TYR A 183 -9.58 19.83 5.99
C TYR A 183 -10.97 19.42 6.46
N THR A 184 -11.95 20.33 6.35
CA THR A 184 -13.35 20.03 6.71
C THR A 184 -14.04 19.03 5.79
N LYS A 185 -13.50 18.80 4.58
CA LYS A 185 -14.05 17.86 3.61
C LYS A 185 -13.52 16.43 3.80
N LEU A 186 -12.48 16.24 4.61
CA LEU A 186 -11.90 14.93 4.86
C LEU A 186 -12.96 14.01 5.46
N GLN A 187 -13.16 12.87 4.82
CA GLN A 187 -14.08 11.84 5.26
C GLN A 187 -13.32 10.74 5.99
N PRO A 188 -13.97 10.03 6.93
CA PRO A 188 -13.46 8.78 7.44
C PRO A 188 -13.16 7.81 6.29
N LEU A 189 -12.06 7.09 6.41
CA LEU A 189 -11.66 6.02 5.50
C LEU A 189 -12.41 4.72 5.83
N PRO A 190 -12.81 3.93 4.83
CA PRO A 190 -13.42 2.63 5.08
C PRO A 190 -12.41 1.64 5.67
N LEU A 191 -12.92 0.60 6.33
CA LEU A 191 -12.17 -0.46 7.00
C LEU A 191 -12.48 -1.80 6.33
N PHE A 192 -11.55 -2.76 6.41
CA PHE A 192 -11.77 -4.15 6.00
C PHE A 192 -12.67 -4.88 6.98
N THR A 193 -12.50 -4.64 8.28
CA THR A 193 -13.37 -5.21 9.29
C THR A 193 -14.73 -4.53 9.31
N LEU A 194 -15.80 -5.34 9.24
CA LEU A 194 -17.16 -4.87 9.46
C LEU A 194 -17.28 -4.40 10.91
N GLN A 195 -17.61 -3.13 11.12
CA GLN A 195 -18.02 -2.64 12.42
C GLN A 195 -19.46 -3.12 12.66
N ASN A 196 -19.64 -4.08 13.55
CA ASN A 196 -20.95 -4.47 14.07
C ASN A 196 -21.52 -3.40 15.00
#